data_AF-A0A372QXE3-F1
#
_entry.id   AF-A0A372QXE3-F1
#
_cell.length_a   1.000
_cell.length_b   1.000
_cell.length_c   1.000
_cell.angle_alpha   90.00
_cell.angle_beta   90.00
_cell.angle_gamma   90.00
#
_symmetry.space_group_name_H-M   'P 1'
#
loop_
_entity.id
_entity.type
_entity.pdbx_description
1 polymer ?
#
loop_
_entity_poly.entity_id
_entity_poly.type
_entity_poly.pdbx_seq_one_letter_code
_entity_poly.pdbx_strand_id
1 'polypeptide(L)'
;MSLFIRKLLNKNVDISVQTGIQSSQSVLVSLNPNNNLSDIRQILRQNSEIKMNDTLSFAKKTSRVNSDGTTDYVLSEIAGEDECEKFLDNIIEKIDDNIILYLRKNSKPNWKFLSEKCNLEYGRTITLDEIKKAEKKAFTMINCEMTEIGAEGCRKEMIEFNSNEDRIM
;
A
#
# COMPACT_ATOMS: atom_id res chain seq x y z
N MET A 1 3.37 10.28 -30.18
CA MET A 1 4.22 9.13 -29.84
C MET A 1 3.56 7.88 -30.39
N SER A 2 4.21 7.18 -31.32
CA SER A 2 3.60 6.18 -32.22
C SER A 2 3.14 4.90 -31.52
N LEU A 3 1.99 4.35 -31.95
CA LEU A 3 1.45 3.04 -31.53
C LEU A 3 2.47 1.89 -31.65
N PHE A 4 3.48 2.05 -32.51
CA PHE A 4 4.54 1.07 -32.74
C PHE A 4 5.51 0.91 -31.56
N ILE A 5 5.65 1.91 -30.68
CA ILE A 5 6.51 1.78 -29.48
C ILE A 5 5.86 0.85 -28.45
N ARG A 6 4.53 0.82 -28.36
CA ARG A 6 3.81 -0.08 -27.42
C ARG A 6 4.03 -1.56 -27.73
N LYS A 7 4.35 -1.91 -28.98
CA LYS A 7 4.52 -3.31 -29.42
C LYS A 7 5.87 -3.92 -28.99
N LEU A 8 6.84 -3.12 -28.51
CA LEU A 8 8.15 -3.61 -28.09
C LEU A 8 8.37 -3.72 -26.57
N LEU A 9 7.44 -3.22 -25.74
CA LEU A 9 7.62 -3.12 -24.29
C LEU A 9 6.86 -4.19 -23.47
N ASN A 10 6.42 -5.29 -24.08
CA ASN A 10 5.84 -6.43 -23.35
C ASN A 10 6.92 -7.34 -22.70
N LYS A 11 8.02 -6.73 -22.26
CA LYS A 11 9.12 -7.44 -21.61
C LYS A 11 9.27 -6.89 -20.21
N ASN A 12 9.54 -7.80 -19.28
CA ASN A 12 10.00 -7.40 -17.98
C ASN A 12 11.35 -6.71 -18.11
N VAL A 13 11.57 -5.71 -17.27
CA VAL A 13 12.83 -4.99 -17.11
C VAL A 13 13.23 -5.06 -15.65
N ASP A 14 14.53 -5.05 -15.39
CA ASP A 14 15.03 -5.03 -14.04
C ASP A 14 14.88 -3.62 -13.45
N ILE A 15 14.20 -3.55 -12.30
CA ILE A 15 13.87 -2.32 -11.60
C ILE A 15 14.38 -2.41 -10.18
N SER A 16 15.13 -1.40 -9.75
CA SER A 16 15.57 -1.23 -8.38
C SER A 16 14.43 -0.65 -7.54
N VAL A 17 13.87 -1.44 -6.63
CA VAL A 17 12.85 -1.00 -5.69
C VAL A 17 13.50 -0.45 -4.42
N GLN A 18 13.16 0.77 -4.01
CA GLN A 18 13.74 1.48 -2.86
C GLN A 18 12.65 2.04 -1.94
N THR A 19 12.90 2.09 -0.63
CA THR A 19 11.98 2.71 0.32
C THR A 19 12.54 4.05 0.80
N GLY A 20 12.04 5.16 0.24
CA GLY A 20 12.58 6.51 0.48
C GLY A 20 13.69 6.91 -0.51
N ILE A 21 14.02 8.21 -0.53
CA ILE A 21 14.98 8.81 -1.49
C ILE A 21 16.44 8.47 -1.13
N GLN A 22 16.74 8.39 0.17
CA GLN A 22 18.10 8.20 0.69
C GLN A 22 18.35 6.74 1.14
N SER A 23 17.57 5.79 0.61
CA SER A 23 17.74 4.38 0.98
C SER A 23 19.06 3.86 0.42
N SER A 24 19.93 3.35 1.29
CA SER A 24 21.14 2.61 0.89
C SER A 24 20.83 1.17 0.45
N GLN A 25 19.60 0.71 0.70
CA GLN A 25 19.13 -0.63 0.33
C GLN A 25 18.15 -0.53 -0.83
N SER A 26 18.43 -1.29 -1.88
CA SER A 26 17.54 -1.52 -3.00
C SER A 26 17.47 -3.01 -3.31
N VAL A 27 16.32 -3.43 -3.84
CA VAL A 27 16.12 -4.80 -4.31
C VAL A 27 15.84 -4.74 -5.81
N LEU A 28 16.63 -5.47 -6.59
CA LEU A 28 16.41 -5.58 -8.03
C LEU A 28 15.29 -6.59 -8.31
N VAL A 29 14.27 -6.17 -9.06
CA VAL A 29 13.13 -7.01 -9.41
C VAL A 29 12.79 -6.85 -10.89
N SER A 30 12.58 -7.97 -11.58
CA SER A 30 12.09 -7.97 -12.96
C SER A 30 10.58 -7.68 -12.98
N LEU A 31 10.19 -6.50 -13.46
CA LEU A 31 8.79 -6.03 -13.53
C LEU A 31 8.43 -5.59 -14.94
N ASN A 32 7.16 -5.67 -15.32
CA ASN A 32 6.69 -5.15 -16.61
C ASN A 32 6.18 -3.70 -16.45
N PRO A 33 6.79 -2.71 -17.13
CA PRO A 33 6.37 -1.31 -17.06
C PRO A 33 4.92 -1.06 -17.53
N ASN A 34 4.36 -1.98 -18.33
CA ASN A 34 2.97 -1.91 -18.82
C ASN A 34 1.95 -2.51 -17.85
N ASN A 35 2.36 -3.08 -16.72
CA ASN A 35 1.40 -3.48 -15.69
C ASN A 35 0.95 -2.28 -14.87
N ASN A 36 -0.29 -2.34 -14.40
CA ASN A 36 -0.80 -1.37 -13.44
C ASN A 36 -0.17 -1.61 -12.06
N LEU A 37 -0.25 -0.62 -11.17
CA LEU A 37 0.39 -0.71 -9.86
C LEU A 37 -0.24 -1.78 -8.96
N SER A 38 -1.52 -2.11 -9.16
CA SER A 38 -2.18 -3.19 -8.42
C SER A 38 -1.56 -4.56 -8.71
N ASP A 39 -1.29 -4.86 -9.99
CA ASP A 39 -0.60 -6.07 -10.43
C ASP A 39 0.85 -6.09 -9.89
N ILE A 40 1.55 -4.96 -9.97
CA ILE A 40 2.90 -4.81 -9.43
C ILE A 40 2.91 -5.06 -7.91
N ARG A 41 1.93 -4.52 -7.17
CA ARG A 41 1.81 -4.73 -5.72
C ARG A 41 1.68 -6.22 -5.39
N GLN A 42 0.95 -6.99 -6.18
CA GLN A 42 0.83 -8.44 -5.98
C GLN A 42 2.16 -9.16 -6.16
N ILE A 43 2.93 -8.80 -7.19
CA ILE A 43 4.27 -9.35 -7.42
C ILE A 43 5.21 -8.99 -6.26
N LEU A 44 5.23 -7.72 -5.84
CA LEU A 44 6.09 -7.27 -4.75
C LEU A 44 5.72 -7.85 -3.38
N ARG A 45 4.46 -8.24 -3.17
CA ARG A 45 4.01 -8.97 -1.96
C ARG A 45 4.60 -10.37 -1.86
N GLN A 46 4.87 -11.01 -3.00
CA GLN A 46 5.46 -12.35 -3.05
C GLN A 46 6.99 -12.31 -2.91
N ASN A 47 7.62 -11.14 -3.10
CA ASN A 47 9.05 -10.97 -2.96
C ASN A 47 9.48 -10.97 -1.48
N SER A 48 10.36 -11.91 -1.10
CA SER A 48 10.80 -12.12 0.28
C SER A 48 11.64 -10.98 0.85
N GLU A 49 12.32 -10.20 0.01
CA GLU A 49 13.20 -9.11 0.44
C GLU A 49 12.42 -7.80 0.63
N ILE A 50 11.54 -7.47 -0.33
CA ILE A 50 10.76 -6.23 -0.29
C ILE A 50 9.65 -6.30 0.76
N LYS A 51 8.99 -7.47 0.88
CA LYS A 51 7.85 -7.69 1.78
C LYS A 51 6.80 -6.59 1.68
N MET A 52 6.40 -6.25 0.45
CA MET A 52 5.38 -5.24 0.20
C MET A 52 4.15 -5.56 1.03
N ASN A 53 3.64 -4.58 1.78
CA ASN A 53 2.44 -4.74 2.57
C ASN A 53 1.64 -3.43 2.52
N ASP A 54 0.57 -3.39 3.29
CA ASP A 54 -0.38 -2.29 3.27
C ASP A 54 0.15 -1.03 3.99
N THR A 55 1.31 -1.13 4.65
CA THR A 55 2.04 0.01 5.24
C THR A 55 2.98 0.68 4.25
N LEU A 56 3.13 0.15 3.03
CA LEU A 56 3.93 0.72 1.96
C LEU A 56 3.02 1.18 0.82
N SER A 57 3.27 2.39 0.34
CA SER A 57 2.62 2.99 -0.82
C SER A 57 3.65 3.22 -1.91
N PHE A 58 3.22 3.09 -3.17
CA PHE A 58 4.02 3.57 -4.28
C PHE A 58 4.18 5.09 -4.18
N ALA A 59 5.32 5.59 -4.63
CA ALA A 59 5.57 7.01 -4.65
C ALA A 59 6.25 7.43 -5.96
N LYS A 60 5.94 8.64 -6.38
CA LYS A 60 6.63 9.32 -7.47
C LYS A 60 7.53 10.40 -6.90
N LYS A 61 8.80 10.39 -7.30
CA LYS A 61 9.73 11.47 -6.98
C LYS A 61 9.37 12.72 -7.78
N THR A 62 9.23 13.83 -7.08
CA THR A 62 8.92 15.14 -7.64
C THR A 62 9.95 16.16 -7.15
N SER A 63 10.27 17.13 -8.00
CA SER A 63 11.14 18.25 -7.64
C SER A 63 10.30 19.44 -7.19
N ARG A 64 10.70 20.09 -6.12
CA ARG A 64 10.12 21.34 -5.62
C ARG A 64 11.21 22.41 -5.62
N VAL A 65 10.98 23.48 -6.36
CA VAL A 65 11.88 24.65 -6.36
C VAL A 65 11.47 25.55 -5.20
N ASN A 66 12.42 25.83 -4.32
CA ASN A 66 12.25 26.72 -3.19
C ASN A 66 12.47 28.18 -3.60
N SER A 67 12.01 29.11 -2.76
CA SER A 67 12.14 30.55 -3.00
C SER A 67 13.58 31.05 -3.06
N ASP A 68 14.53 30.30 -2.49
CA ASP A 68 15.97 30.57 -2.52
C ASP A 68 16.68 29.99 -3.76
N GLY A 69 15.93 29.37 -4.68
CA GLY A 69 16.46 28.74 -5.88
C GLY A 69 17.00 27.32 -5.68
N THR A 70 16.95 26.76 -4.46
CA THR A 70 17.30 25.36 -4.21
C THR A 70 16.20 24.41 -4.72
N THR A 71 16.60 23.21 -5.15
CA THR A 71 15.65 22.17 -5.61
C THR A 71 15.64 21.02 -4.62
N ASP A 72 14.50 20.85 -3.94
CA ASP A 72 14.26 19.71 -3.07
C ASP A 72 13.57 18.58 -3.84
N TYR A 73 13.90 17.35 -3.49
CA TYR A 73 13.21 16.17 -4.01
C TYR A 73 12.28 15.61 -2.94
N VAL A 74 11.02 15.39 -3.30
CA VAL A 74 9.99 14.86 -2.40
C VAL A 74 9.33 13.65 -3.04
N LEU A 75 8.95 12.66 -2.23
CA LEU A 75 8.14 11.52 -2.65
C LEU A 75 6.66 11.85 -2.48
N SER A 76 5.98 12.04 -3.60
CA SER A 76 4.52 12.15 -3.66
C SER A 76 3.92 10.75 -3.62
N GLU A 77 3.12 10.47 -2.60
CA GLU A 77 2.41 9.21 -2.46
C GLU A 77 1.38 9.03 -3.58
N ILE A 78 1.29 7.81 -4.11
CA ILE A 78 0.22 7.40 -5.02
C ILE A 78 -0.91 6.82 -4.16
N ALA A 79 -2.11 7.38 -4.32
CA ALA A 79 -3.29 6.90 -3.60
C ALA A 79 -3.60 5.45 -4.01
N GLY A 80 -4.02 4.62 -3.04
CA GLY A 80 -4.26 3.20 -3.26
C GLY A 80 -5.36 2.94 -4.29
N GLU A 81 -6.39 3.80 -4.32
CA GLU A 81 -7.49 3.76 -5.30
C GLU A 81 -7.04 3.97 -6.75
N ASP A 82 -5.93 4.70 -6.96
CA ASP A 82 -5.39 4.98 -8.30
C ASP A 82 -4.53 3.82 -8.84
N GLU A 83 -4.18 2.83 -8.02
CA GLU A 83 -3.23 1.77 -8.40
C GLU A 83 -3.74 0.90 -9.56
N CYS A 84 -5.05 0.75 -9.72
CA CYS A 84 -5.66 0.00 -10.81
C CYS A 84 -5.57 0.73 -12.17
N GLU A 85 -5.50 2.06 -12.16
CA GLU A 85 -5.53 2.88 -13.37
C GLU A 85 -4.13 3.36 -13.79
N LYS A 86 -3.20 3.49 -12.84
CA LYS A 86 -1.83 3.94 -13.10
C LYS A 86 -0.93 2.78 -13.51
N PHE A 87 -0.21 2.97 -14.61
CA PHE A 87 0.86 2.07 -15.07
C PHE A 87 2.19 2.37 -14.40
N LEU A 88 3.02 1.33 -14.23
CA LEU A 88 4.35 1.43 -13.63
C LEU A 88 5.26 2.44 -14.37
N ASP A 89 5.26 2.44 -15.71
CA ASP A 89 6.08 3.36 -16.52
C ASP A 89 5.81 4.86 -16.21
N ASN A 90 4.65 5.19 -15.64
CA ASN A 90 4.29 6.56 -15.29
C ASN A 90 4.96 7.07 -14.00
N ILE A 91 5.50 6.18 -13.17
CA ILE A 91 6.01 6.53 -11.83
C ILE A 91 7.49 6.21 -11.61
N ILE A 92 8.07 5.32 -12.42
CA ILE A 92 9.49 4.97 -12.33
C ILE A 92 10.39 6.15 -12.70
N GLU A 93 11.51 6.27 -11.99
CA GLU A 93 12.58 7.21 -12.34
C GLU A 93 13.64 6.47 -13.18
N LYS A 94 14.13 7.13 -14.24
CA LYS A 94 15.19 6.60 -15.11
C LYS A 94 16.41 7.49 -14.90
N ILE A 95 17.47 6.95 -14.30
CA ILE A 95 18.73 7.64 -14.04
C ILE A 95 19.83 6.83 -14.72
N ASP A 96 20.39 7.37 -15.80
CA ASP A 96 21.33 6.65 -16.68
C ASP A 96 20.75 5.28 -17.09
N ASP A 97 21.43 4.19 -16.75
CA ASP A 97 21.00 2.81 -17.03
C ASP A 97 20.12 2.21 -15.91
N ASN A 98 19.89 2.95 -14.83
CA ASN A 98 19.13 2.48 -13.67
C ASN A 98 17.67 2.91 -13.74
N ILE A 99 16.77 1.96 -13.49
CA ILE A 99 15.34 2.20 -13.34
C ILE A 99 14.99 2.02 -11.87
N ILE A 100 14.41 3.05 -11.25
CA ILE A 100 14.10 3.06 -9.83
C ILE A 100 12.60 3.18 -9.62
N LEU A 101 12.06 2.30 -8.78
CA LEU A 101 10.71 2.41 -8.24
C LEU A 101 10.80 2.78 -6.76
N TYR A 102 10.16 3.89 -6.39
CA TYR A 102 10.11 4.33 -5.01
C TYR A 102 8.86 3.84 -4.30
N LEU A 103 9.09 3.30 -3.11
CA LEU A 103 8.10 3.06 -2.09
C LEU A 103 8.29 4.10 -0.97
N ARG A 104 7.20 4.41 -0.28
CA ARG A 104 7.21 5.23 0.93
C ARG A 104 6.38 4.50 1.97
N LYS A 105 6.77 4.61 3.24
CA LYS A 105 5.88 4.22 4.34
C LYS A 105 4.62 5.07 4.24
N ASN A 106 3.49 4.42 4.02
CA ASN A 106 2.20 5.06 4.06
C ASN A 106 2.07 5.70 5.44
N SER A 107 1.77 7.00 5.46
CA SER A 107 1.63 7.71 6.73
C SER A 107 0.31 7.39 7.43
N LYS A 108 -0.76 7.02 6.68
CA LYS A 108 -2.10 6.73 7.23
C LYS A 108 -2.91 5.80 6.31
N PRO A 109 -3.29 4.59 6.76
CA PRO A 109 -4.29 3.79 6.03
C PRO A 109 -5.63 4.54 5.98
N ASN A 110 -6.31 4.52 4.81
CA ASN A 110 -7.64 5.10 4.65
C ASN A 110 -8.72 4.13 5.22
N TRP A 111 -9.79 4.66 5.81
CA TRP A 111 -10.90 3.87 6.35
C TRP A 111 -11.52 2.97 5.29
N LYS A 112 -11.60 3.43 4.03
CA LYS A 112 -12.15 2.65 2.92
C LYS A 112 -11.28 1.43 2.65
N PHE A 113 -9.96 1.63 2.61
CA PHE A 113 -8.99 0.58 2.44
C PHE A 113 -9.11 -0.49 3.54
N LEU A 114 -9.17 -0.07 4.81
CA LEU A 114 -9.34 -1.01 5.93
C LEU A 114 -10.70 -1.71 5.92
N SER A 115 -11.77 -1.00 5.56
CA SER A 115 -13.12 -1.56 5.47
C SER A 115 -13.18 -2.71 4.46
N GLU A 116 -12.65 -2.49 3.26
CA GLU A 116 -12.60 -3.51 2.21
C GLU A 116 -11.69 -4.67 2.58
N LYS A 117 -10.49 -4.39 3.10
CA LYS A 117 -9.50 -5.41 3.48
C LYS A 117 -10.00 -6.30 4.61
N CYS A 118 -10.56 -5.70 5.66
CA CYS A 118 -10.93 -6.40 6.89
C CYS A 118 -12.42 -6.74 6.95
N ASN A 119 -13.21 -6.43 5.92
CA ASN A 119 -14.66 -6.60 5.91
C ASN A 119 -15.30 -5.96 7.16
N LEU A 120 -14.97 -4.70 7.47
CA LEU A 120 -15.37 -4.06 8.72
C LEU A 120 -16.88 -3.84 8.82
N GLU A 121 -17.56 -3.72 7.69
CA GLU A 121 -19.02 -3.57 7.57
C GLU A 121 -19.80 -4.85 7.90
N TYR A 122 -19.12 -5.98 8.10
CA TYR A 122 -19.75 -7.28 8.35
C TYR A 122 -19.70 -7.61 9.84
N GLY A 123 -20.86 -7.97 10.39
CA GLY A 123 -20.95 -8.48 11.76
C GLY A 123 -20.14 -9.76 11.93
N ARG A 124 -19.67 -10.00 13.16
CA ARG A 124 -18.99 -11.23 13.55
C ARG A 124 -19.68 -11.86 14.76
N THR A 125 -19.87 -13.16 14.73
CA THR A 125 -20.35 -13.94 15.86
C THR A 125 -19.17 -14.71 16.43
N ILE A 126 -18.87 -14.49 17.70
CA ILE A 126 -17.85 -15.23 18.44
C ILE A 126 -18.53 -16.38 19.15
N THR A 127 -18.09 -17.60 18.86
CA THR A 127 -18.47 -18.83 19.57
C THR A 127 -17.25 -19.38 20.31
N LEU A 128 -17.42 -20.46 21.08
CA LEU A 128 -16.29 -21.10 21.77
C LEU A 128 -15.23 -21.62 20.78
N ASP A 129 -15.65 -22.06 19.60
CA ASP A 129 -14.79 -22.75 18.64
C ASP A 129 -14.28 -21.83 17.51
N GLU A 130 -15.02 -20.78 17.17
CA GLU A 130 -14.71 -19.95 16.00
C GLU A 130 -15.34 -18.54 16.01
N ILE A 131 -14.74 -17.65 15.21
CA ILE A 131 -15.28 -16.32 14.87
C ILE A 131 -15.86 -16.40 13.46
N LYS A 132 -17.19 -16.37 13.35
CA LYS A 132 -17.89 -16.38 12.06
C LYS A 132 -18.18 -14.97 11.56
N LYS A 133 -17.85 -14.68 10.30
CA LYS A 133 -18.30 -13.46 9.62
C LYS A 133 -19.72 -13.66 9.10
N ALA A 134 -20.58 -12.65 9.23
CA ALA A 134 -21.91 -12.64 8.63
C ALA A 134 -21.85 -12.66 7.09
N GLU A 135 -22.88 -13.21 6.45
CA GLU A 135 -22.99 -13.23 4.99
C GLU A 135 -23.35 -11.85 4.41
N LYS A 136 -24.09 -11.05 5.18
CA LYS A 136 -24.53 -9.71 4.81
C LYS A 136 -23.83 -8.66 5.67
N LYS A 137 -23.67 -7.46 5.09
CA LYS A 137 -23.21 -6.29 5.83
C LYS A 137 -24.20 -5.96 6.96
N ALA A 138 -23.67 -5.65 8.14
CA ALA A 138 -24.44 -5.17 9.28
C ALA A 138 -24.68 -3.65 9.18
N PHE A 139 -23.74 -2.91 8.61
CA PHE A 139 -23.81 -1.47 8.39
C PHE A 139 -22.98 -1.07 7.17
N THR A 140 -23.07 0.20 6.77
CA THR A 140 -22.21 0.78 5.73
C THR A 140 -21.36 1.88 6.35
N MET A 141 -20.05 1.84 6.14
CA MET A 141 -19.13 2.87 6.57
C MET A 141 -19.12 4.00 5.54
N ILE A 142 -19.27 5.25 6.00
CA ILE A 142 -19.29 6.44 5.14
C ILE A 142 -18.47 7.51 5.82
N ASN A 143 -17.45 8.03 5.14
CA ASN A 143 -16.61 9.16 5.57
C ASN A 143 -16.10 9.04 7.01
N CYS A 144 -15.61 7.86 7.40
CA CYS A 144 -15.13 7.63 8.76
C CYS A 144 -13.80 8.37 8.99
N GLU A 145 -13.76 9.15 10.07
CA GLU A 145 -12.51 9.72 10.57
C GLU A 145 -11.68 8.64 11.25
N MET A 146 -10.36 8.67 11.04
CA MET A 146 -9.43 7.73 11.65
C MET A 146 -8.43 8.46 12.52
N THR A 147 -8.45 8.11 13.81
CA THR A 147 -7.45 8.55 14.78
C THR A 147 -6.41 7.44 14.95
N GLU A 148 -5.14 7.77 14.77
CA GLU A 148 -4.05 6.86 15.06
C GLU A 148 -4.00 6.61 16.58
N ILE A 149 -4.16 5.35 16.98
CA ILE A 149 -3.95 4.92 18.36
C ILE A 149 -2.45 4.65 18.48
N GLY A 150 -1.79 5.26 19.47
CA GLY A 150 -0.33 5.31 19.58
C GLY A 150 0.40 3.95 19.62
N ALA A 151 1.73 3.99 19.75
CA ALA A 151 2.64 2.84 19.64
C ALA A 151 2.38 1.67 20.62
N GLU A 152 1.48 1.82 21.59
CA GLU A 152 1.04 0.75 22.50
C GLU A 152 0.36 -0.41 21.76
N GLY A 153 -0.12 -0.19 20.53
CA GLY A 153 -0.69 -1.22 19.68
C GLY A 153 -1.95 -1.87 20.27
N CYS A 154 -2.24 -3.09 19.85
CA CYS A 154 -3.32 -3.89 20.42
C CYS A 154 -2.82 -4.60 21.69
N ARG A 155 -3.42 -4.30 22.85
CA ARG A 155 -3.12 -5.03 24.10
C ARG A 155 -3.42 -6.52 23.90
N LYS A 156 -2.39 -7.35 23.97
CA LYS A 156 -2.51 -8.83 23.99
C LYS A 156 -2.80 -9.31 25.41
N GLU A 157 -3.77 -8.72 26.08
CA GLU A 157 -4.25 -9.27 27.34
C GLU A 157 -5.24 -10.38 27.03
N MET A 158 -5.13 -11.49 27.76
CA MET A 158 -6.13 -12.55 27.71
C MET A 158 -7.37 -12.04 28.41
N ILE A 159 -8.38 -11.64 27.63
CA ILE A 159 -9.67 -11.21 28.18
C ILE A 159 -10.44 -12.49 28.54
N GLU A 160 -10.44 -12.84 29.83
CA GLU A 160 -11.33 -13.86 30.38
C GLU A 160 -12.71 -13.25 30.65
N PHE A 161 -13.74 -13.86 30.04
CA PHE A 161 -15.13 -13.54 30.34
C PHE A 161 -15.58 -14.48 31.47
N ASN A 162 -15.74 -13.93 32.67
CA ASN A 162 -16.16 -14.70 33.84
C ASN A 162 -17.68 -14.76 33.99
N SER A 163 -18.42 -13.96 33.20
CA SER A 163 -19.87 -13.87 33.22
C SER A 163 -20.45 -13.54 31.84
N ASN A 164 -21.78 -13.66 31.70
CA ASN A 164 -22.48 -13.23 30.50
C ASN A 164 -22.54 -11.70 30.41
N GLU A 165 -22.55 -11.00 31.54
CA GLU A 165 -22.45 -9.55 31.62
C GLU A 165 -21.13 -9.04 31.02
N ASP A 166 -20.01 -9.76 31.22
CA ASP A 166 -18.70 -9.41 30.66
C ASP A 166 -18.69 -9.44 29.12
N ARG A 167 -19.62 -10.15 28.48
CA ARG A 167 -19.69 -10.33 27.02
C ARG A 167 -20.45 -9.22 26.28
N ILE A 168 -21.09 -8.29 27.00
CA ILE A 168 -22.03 -7.30 26.42
C ILE A 168 -21.40 -5.89 26.33
N MET A 169 -20.13 -5.69 26.73
CA MET A 169 -19.43 -4.41 26.59
C MET A 169 -19.01 -4.09 25.15
#